data_AF-A0A0Q9Y7M3-F1
#
_entry.id   AF-A0A0Q9Y7M3-F1
#
_cell.length_a   1.000
_cell.length_b   1.000
_cell.length_c   1.000
_cell.angle_alpha   90.00
_cell.angle_beta   90.00
_cell.angle_gamma   90.00
#
_symmetry.space_group_name_H-M   'P 1'
#
loop_
_entity.id
_entity.type
_entity.pdbx_description
1 polymer ?
#
loop_
_entity_poly.entity_id
_entity_poly.type
_entity_poly.pdbx_seq_one_letter_code
_entity_poly.pdbx_strand_id
1 'polypeptide(L)'
;MSEMKSALFAILFFIGFIVPGLLMFGIDSLNQNAFMKVTKEITELVQEDAGVSDRVKSVVNDYKQKGYTITFKDQHGQAVNGIVNFGDTVYVTYKYKFKSVFKDQELLSTNKAFIMKRHGNGT
;
A
#
# COMPACT_ATOMS: atom_id res chain seq x y z
N MET A 1 -30.12 -42.49 7.05
CA MET A 1 -30.45 -41.26 7.81
C MET A 1 -29.27 -40.67 8.59
N SER A 2 -28.37 -41.48 9.17
CA SER A 2 -27.16 -41.00 9.87
C SER A 2 -26.18 -40.24 8.95
N GLU A 3 -25.88 -40.81 7.78
CA GLU A 3 -24.93 -40.22 6.82
C GLU A 3 -25.38 -38.87 6.26
N MET A 4 -26.68 -38.72 5.97
CA MET A 4 -27.25 -37.46 5.46
C MET A 4 -27.16 -36.33 6.50
N LYS A 5 -27.30 -36.64 7.80
CA LYS A 5 -27.10 -35.65 8.88
C LYS A 5 -25.63 -35.29 9.02
N SER A 6 -24.73 -36.28 8.95
CA SER A 6 -23.27 -36.05 8.96
C SER A 6 -22.82 -35.18 7.79
N ALA A 7 -23.30 -35.48 6.57
CA ALA A 7 -23.01 -34.69 5.38
C ALA A 7 -23.52 -33.24 5.51
N LEU A 8 -24.72 -33.04 6.05
CA LEU A 8 -25.25 -31.70 6.31
C LEU A 8 -24.39 -30.92 7.33
N PHE A 9 -23.97 -31.56 8.41
CA PHE A 9 -23.06 -30.94 9.39
C PHE A 9 -21.71 -30.60 8.78
N ALA A 10 -21.15 -31.46 7.93
CA ALA A 10 -19.89 -31.21 7.22
C ALA A 10 -20.02 -30.01 6.27
N ILE A 11 -21.13 -29.90 5.53
CA ILE A 11 -21.42 -28.76 4.64
C ILE A 11 -21.56 -27.47 5.46
N LEU A 12 -22.30 -27.50 6.57
CA LEU A 12 -22.47 -26.33 7.44
C LEU A 12 -21.14 -25.88 8.05
N PHE A 13 -20.29 -26.82 8.46
CA PHE A 13 -18.95 -26.51 8.95
C PHE A 13 -18.07 -25.91 7.85
N PHE A 14 -18.12 -26.49 6.64
CA PHE A 14 -17.35 -26.00 5.50
C PHE A 14 -17.75 -24.58 5.10
N ILE A 15 -19.05 -24.29 5.03
CA ILE A 15 -19.56 -22.95 4.72
C ILE A 15 -19.31 -21.98 5.87
N GLY A 16 -19.43 -22.42 7.12
CA GLY A 16 -19.26 -21.57 8.30
C GLY A 16 -17.81 -21.18 8.59
N PHE A 17 -16.84 -22.04 8.25
CA PHE A 17 -15.44 -21.85 8.66
C PHE A 17 -14.47 -21.86 7.48
N ILE A 18 -14.58 -22.81 6.55
CA ILE A 18 -13.59 -22.98 5.48
C ILE A 18 -13.75 -21.91 4.41
N VAL A 19 -14.97 -21.67 3.92
CA VAL A 19 -15.22 -20.66 2.87
C VAL A 19 -14.82 -19.25 3.33
N PRO A 20 -15.23 -18.77 4.53
CA PRO A 20 -14.78 -17.47 5.03
C PRO A 20 -13.26 -17.37 5.19
N GLY A 21 -12.61 -18.45 5.65
CA GLY A 21 -11.16 -18.51 5.78
C GLY A 21 -10.43 -18.38 4.43
N LEU A 22 -10.89 -19.09 3.41
CA LEU A 22 -10.34 -18.99 2.04
C LEU A 22 -10.59 -17.61 1.43
N LEU A 23 -11.78 -17.03 1.64
CA LEU A 23 -12.09 -15.67 1.18
C LEU A 23 -11.20 -14.64 1.87
N MET A 24 -10.99 -14.75 3.18
CA MET A 24 -10.09 -13.88 3.93
C MET A 24 -8.67 -13.96 3.36
N PHE A 25 -8.15 -15.17 3.17
CA PHE A 25 -6.82 -15.38 2.59
C PHE A 25 -6.70 -14.76 1.19
N GLY A 26 -7.70 -14.97 0.34
CA GLY A 26 -7.73 -14.40 -1.02
C GLY A 26 -7.74 -12.88 -1.01
N ILE A 27 -8.64 -12.27 -0.22
CA ILE A 27 -8.76 -10.81 -0.10
C ILE A 27 -7.46 -10.22 0.46
N ASP A 28 -6.92 -10.78 1.54
CA ASP A 28 -5.71 -10.28 2.18
C ASP A 28 -4.51 -10.38 1.22
N SER A 29 -4.37 -11.50 0.49
CA SER A 29 -3.30 -11.69 -0.51
C SER A 29 -3.39 -10.68 -1.66
N LEU A 30 -4.59 -10.44 -2.21
CA LEU A 30 -4.78 -9.43 -3.26
C LEU A 30 -4.41 -8.03 -2.78
N ASN A 31 -4.83 -7.67 -1.57
CA ASN A 31 -4.56 -6.37 -0.98
C ASN A 31 -3.07 -6.18 -0.66
N GLN A 32 -2.38 -7.21 -0.15
CA GLN A 32 -0.94 -7.15 0.12
C GLN A 32 -0.12 -7.01 -1.18
N ASN A 33 -0.47 -7.75 -2.23
CA ASN A 33 0.20 -7.64 -3.52
C ASN A 33 -0.02 -6.27 -4.17
N ALA A 34 -1.25 -5.77 -4.14
CA ALA A 34 -1.57 -4.42 -4.61
C ALA A 34 -0.78 -3.36 -3.81
N PHE A 35 -0.74 -3.48 -2.48
CA PHE A 35 0.02 -2.59 -1.61
C PHE A 35 1.51 -2.56 -1.98
N MET A 36 2.13 -3.72 -2.12
CA MET A 36 3.54 -3.83 -2.55
C MET A 36 3.78 -3.11 -3.89
N LYS A 37 2.90 -3.33 -4.88
CA LYS A 37 3.02 -2.68 -6.19
C LYS A 37 2.92 -1.15 -6.07
N VAL A 38 1.93 -0.65 -5.34
CA VAL A 38 1.72 0.80 -5.14
C VAL A 38 2.90 1.43 -4.40
N THR A 39 3.40 0.80 -3.33
CA THR A 39 4.55 1.34 -2.60
C THR A 39 5.80 1.42 -3.48
N LYS A 40 6.03 0.42 -4.32
CA LYS A 40 7.14 0.41 -5.29
C LYS A 40 6.98 1.52 -6.33
N GLU A 41 5.84 1.57 -7.00
CA GLU A 41 5.54 2.56 -8.04
C GLU A 41 5.70 3.99 -7.54
N ILE A 42 5.17 4.30 -6.35
CA ILE A 42 5.28 5.65 -5.78
C ILE A 42 6.71 5.96 -5.35
N THR A 43 7.45 4.98 -4.81
CA THR A 43 8.87 5.18 -4.48
C THR A 43 9.67 5.49 -5.74
N GLU A 44 9.43 4.76 -6.83
CA GLU A 44 10.10 4.96 -8.11
C GLU A 44 9.74 6.31 -8.73
N LEU A 45 8.47 6.72 -8.70
CA LEU A 45 8.03 8.02 -9.18
C LEU A 45 8.71 9.17 -8.41
N VAL A 46 8.84 9.05 -7.09
CA VAL A 46 9.55 10.06 -6.27
C VAL A 46 11.03 10.15 -6.67
N GLN A 47 11.67 9.03 -7.02
CA GLN A 47 13.05 9.02 -7.50
C GLN A 47 13.18 9.64 -8.89
N GLU A 48 12.26 9.32 -9.81
CA GLU A 48 12.21 9.82 -11.20
C GLU A 48 12.01 11.34 -11.25
N ASP A 49 11.12 11.85 -10.39
CA ASP A 49 10.75 13.26 -10.35
C ASP A 49 11.61 14.10 -9.39
N ALA A 50 12.65 13.49 -8.80
CA ALA A 50 13.52 14.13 -7.81
C ALA A 50 12.78 14.69 -6.59
N GLY A 51 11.69 14.05 -6.15
CA GLY A 51 10.90 14.48 -5.00
C GLY A 51 9.39 14.38 -5.21
N VAL A 52 8.65 15.28 -4.56
CA VAL A 52 7.18 15.29 -4.56
C VAL A 52 6.66 16.31 -5.58
N SER A 53 6.72 15.92 -6.85
CA SER A 53 6.17 16.69 -7.98
C SER A 53 4.64 16.71 -8.00
N ASP A 54 4.05 17.51 -8.89
CA ASP A 54 2.60 17.51 -9.11
C ASP A 54 2.09 16.17 -9.65
N ARG A 55 2.91 15.45 -10.43
CA ARG A 55 2.61 14.08 -10.89
C ARG A 55 2.52 13.12 -9.70
N VAL A 56 3.49 13.16 -8.79
CA VAL A 56 3.47 12.34 -7.56
C VAL A 56 2.25 12.69 -6.70
N LYS A 57 1.94 13.98 -6.52
CA LYS A 57 0.77 14.43 -5.75
C LYS A 57 -0.54 13.94 -6.37
N SER A 58 -0.66 14.00 -7.70
CA SER A 58 -1.83 13.49 -8.43
C SER A 58 -2.03 12.00 -8.18
N VAL A 59 -0.98 11.19 -8.37
CA VAL A 59 -1.02 9.74 -8.14
C VAL A 59 -1.36 9.42 -6.69
N VAL A 60 -0.76 10.11 -5.73
CA VAL A 60 -1.06 9.92 -4.30
C VAL A 60 -2.51 10.26 -3.99
N ASN A 61 -3.07 11.31 -4.59
CA ASN A 61 -4.46 11.70 -4.39
C ASN A 61 -5.45 10.64 -4.92
N ASP A 62 -5.14 10.02 -6.05
CA ASP A 62 -5.94 8.91 -6.61
C ASP A 62 -5.94 7.69 -5.67
N TYR A 63 -4.79 7.37 -5.08
CA TYR A 63 -4.69 6.28 -4.10
C TYR A 63 -5.32 6.63 -2.75
N LYS A 64 -5.37 7.91 -2.38
CA LYS A 64 -6.04 8.36 -1.16
C LYS A 64 -7.52 7.99 -1.14
N GLN A 65 -8.20 8.13 -2.28
CA GLN A 65 -9.60 7.72 -2.42
C GLN A 65 -9.81 6.22 -2.25
N LYS A 66 -8.77 5.42 -2.47
CA LYS A 66 -8.78 3.95 -2.32
C LYS A 66 -8.41 3.48 -0.91
N GLY A 67 -8.22 4.40 0.06
CA GLY A 67 -7.90 4.07 1.45
C GLY A 67 -6.41 4.11 1.79
N TYR A 68 -5.56 4.62 0.89
CA TYR A 68 -4.15 4.84 1.17
C TYR A 68 -3.93 6.18 1.87
N THR A 69 -2.93 6.23 2.73
CA THR A 69 -2.38 7.45 3.31
C THR A 69 -0.88 7.40 3.10
N ILE A 70 -0.38 8.36 2.35
CA ILE A 70 1.02 8.40 1.91
C ILE A 70 1.59 9.73 2.38
N THR A 71 2.71 9.66 3.09
CA THR A 71 3.37 10.84 3.64
C THR A 71 4.85 10.81 3.28
N PHE A 72 5.39 12.00 3.02
CA PHE A 72 6.76 12.19 2.57
C PHE A 72 7.51 13.00 3.61
N LYS A 73 8.65 12.48 4.07
CA LYS A 73 9.52 13.16 5.03
C LYS A 73 10.97 13.17 4.54
N ASP A 74 11.72 14.18 4.92
CA ASP A 74 13.16 14.21 4.71
C ASP A 74 13.90 13.43 5.82
N GLN A 75 15.23 13.42 5.74
CA GLN A 75 16.11 12.81 6.74
C GLN A 75 16.03 13.45 8.13
N HIS A 76 15.45 14.65 8.25
CA HIS A 76 15.24 15.38 9.49
C HIS A 76 13.80 15.24 10.02
N GLY A 77 12.96 14.46 9.34
CA GLY A 77 11.57 14.23 9.71
C GLY A 77 10.60 15.35 9.29
N GLN A 78 11.05 16.31 8.50
CA GLN A 78 10.23 17.42 7.98
C GLN A 78 9.44 16.97 6.76
N ALA A 79 8.23 17.53 6.60
CA ALA A 79 7.37 17.19 5.47
C ALA A 79 7.98 17.67 4.14
N VAL A 80 8.06 16.78 3.16
CA VAL A 80 8.53 17.10 1.80
C VAL A 80 7.33 17.32 0.89
N ASN A 81 7.16 18.55 0.40
CA ASN A 81 6.03 18.93 -0.47
C ASN A 81 6.46 19.37 -1.88
N GLY A 82 7.74 19.16 -2.23
CA GLY A 82 8.31 19.58 -3.50
C GLY A 82 9.53 18.76 -3.90
N ILE A 83 10.24 19.28 -4.89
CA ILE A 83 11.49 18.73 -5.40
C ILE A 83 12.59 18.89 -4.34
N VAL A 84 13.46 17.90 -4.24
CA VAL A 84 14.60 17.84 -3.31
C VAL A 84 15.92 17.73 -4.06
N ASN A 85 17.04 17.98 -3.39
CA ASN A 85 18.33 18.04 -4.06
C ASN A 85 18.87 16.64 -4.38
N PHE A 86 19.80 16.59 -5.33
CA PHE A 86 20.56 15.38 -5.60
C PHE A 86 21.34 14.93 -4.36
N GLY A 87 21.25 13.63 -4.05
CA GLY A 87 21.88 13.04 -2.87
C GLY A 87 21.00 13.06 -1.61
N ASP A 88 19.85 13.75 -1.64
CA ASP A 88 18.90 13.70 -0.54
C ASP A 88 18.13 12.37 -0.53
N THR A 89 17.65 12.00 0.66
CA THR A 89 16.78 10.83 0.84
C THR A 89 15.40 11.29 1.31
N VAL A 90 14.37 10.86 0.58
CA VAL A 90 12.97 11.04 0.98
C VAL A 90 12.46 9.72 1.57
N TYR A 91 11.95 9.79 2.79
CA TYR A 91 11.27 8.71 3.48
C TYR A 91 9.79 8.74 3.10
N VAL A 92 9.32 7.70 2.42
CA VAL A 92 7.92 7.58 2.01
C VAL A 92 7.24 6.56 2.92
N THR A 93 6.33 7.04 3.77
CA THR A 93 5.54 6.19 4.67
C THR A 93 4.17 5.93 4.04
N TYR A 94 3.83 4.65 3.94
CA TYR A 94 2.58 4.15 3.37
C TYR A 94 1.75 3.51 4.47
N LYS A 95 0.47 3.89 4.51
CA LYS A 95 -0.56 3.28 5.34
C LYS A 95 -1.75 2.93 4.46
N TYR A 96 -2.21 1.70 4.50
CA TYR A 96 -3.35 1.24 3.71
C TYR A 96 -4.34 0.50 4.61
N LYS A 97 -5.59 0.95 4.62
CA LYS A 97 -6.68 0.32 5.36
C LYS A 97 -7.66 -0.32 4.40
N PHE A 98 -7.99 -1.59 4.63
CA PHE A 98 -8.97 -2.31 3.82
C PHE A 98 -9.86 -3.20 4.69
N LYS A 99 -11.06 -3.50 4.17
CA LYS A 99 -12.01 -4.40 4.84
C LYS A 99 -11.68 -5.85 4.47
N SER A 100 -11.36 -6.67 5.46
CA SER A 100 -11.28 -8.12 5.29
C SER A 100 -12.60 -8.76 5.75
N VAL A 101 -12.66 -10.10 5.76
CA VAL A 101 -13.91 -10.84 6.01
C VAL A 101 -14.40 -10.67 7.46
N PHE A 102 -13.48 -10.71 8.43
CA PHE A 102 -13.83 -10.67 9.85
C PHE A 102 -13.54 -9.34 10.53
N LYS A 103 -12.55 -8.59 10.03
CA LYS A 103 -12.12 -7.31 10.59
C LYS A 103 -11.41 -6.47 9.53
N ASP A 104 -11.33 -5.19 9.80
CA ASP A 104 -10.48 -4.30 9.01
C ASP A 104 -9.00 -4.63 9.27
N GLN A 105 -8.21 -4.49 8.22
CA GLN A 105 -6.76 -4.71 8.24
C GLN A 105 -6.05 -3.41 7.89
N GLU A 106 -4.86 -3.24 8.46
CA GLU A 106 -4.00 -2.10 8.18
C GLU A 106 -2.61 -2.60 7.78
N LEU A 107 -2.12 -2.15 6.63
CA LEU A 107 -0.76 -2.38 6.17
C LEU A 107 0.06 -1.09 6.35
N LEU A 108 1.26 -1.25 6.88
CA LEU A 108 2.21 -0.17 7.13
C LEU A 108 3.54 -0.51 6.49
N SER A 109 4.13 0.44 5.77
CA SER A 109 5.49 0.32 5.24
C SER A 109 6.16 1.68 5.17
N THR A 110 7.49 1.70 5.19
CA THR A 110 8.27 2.90 4.92
C THR A 110 9.42 2.55 3.99
N ASN A 111 9.47 3.22 2.84
CA ASN A 111 10.54 3.06 1.87
C ASN A 111 11.43 4.31 1.85
N LYS A 112 12.67 4.13 1.39
CA LYS A 112 13.62 5.22 1.15
C LYS A 112 13.74 5.45 -0.35
N ALA A 113 13.44 6.66 -0.78
CA ALA A 113 13.69 7.15 -2.14
C ALA A 113 14.99 7.96 -2.13
N PHE A 114 16.05 7.40 -2.70
CA PHE A 114 17.33 8.10 -2.86
C PHE A 114 17.32 8.89 -4.18
N ILE A 115 17.58 10.19 -4.11
CA ILE A 115 17.40 11.08 -5.24
C ILE A 115 18.67 11.14 -6.07
N MET A 116 18.65 10.45 -7.20
CA MET A 116 19.78 10.36 -8.13
C MET A 116 19.69 11.34 -9.29
N LYS A 117 18.58 12.07 -9.43
CA LYS A 117 18.40 13.05 -10.50
C LYS A 117 18.95 14.40 -10.04
N ARG A 118 19.91 14.92 -10.80
CA ARG A 118 20.46 16.26 -10.59
C ARG A 118 19.53 17.26 -11.25
N HIS A 119 18.93 18.17 -10.47
CA HIS A 119 18.43 19.39 -11.06
C HIS A 119 19.64 20.16 -11.60
N GLY A 120 19.79 20.16 -12.92
CA GLY A 120 20.69 21.10 -13.56
C GLY A 120 20.18 22.49 -13.23
N ASN A 121 20.98 23.27 -12.51
CA ASN A 121 20.90 24.72 -12.60
C ASN A 121 21.06 25.07 -14.08
N GLY A 122 19.94 25.31 -14.75
CA GLY A 122 19.95 26.16 -15.92
C GLY A 122 20.05 27.59 -15.43
N THR A 123 21.29 28.05 -15.24
CA THR A 123 21.83 29.42 -15.40
C THR A 123 23.29 29.37 -14.98
#